data_AF-A0A3M7PJQ5-F1
#
_entry.id   AF-A0A3M7PJQ5-F1
#
_cell.length_a   1.000
_cell.length_b   1.000
_cell.length_c   1.000
_cell.angle_alpha   90.00
_cell.angle_beta   90.00
_cell.angle_gamma   90.00
#
_symmetry.space_group_name_H-M   'P 1'
#
loop_
_entity.id
_entity.type
_entity.pdbx_description
1 polymer ?
#
loop_
_entity_poly.entity_id
_entity_poly.type
_entity_poly.pdbx_seq_one_letter_code
_entity_poly.pdbx_strand_id
1 'polypeptide(L)'
;MRIYHDDSIDKSIICKYECTYSTRIQFCSINELKLYNFTSYNGMYWRWIPLMDNFVDYLQSRDIDSWIVEREYQVVIEWLSSKFSFHAIRDHPFHYFPILGGLWSLATKRNRSLSSEIFTRLVNKNFIRPYNNRIYLEDQYFLAHYVWPLVQSQSLIHDSYYCKEFQSQGLIKAFPNQRPNTECFVSCSNCCEYTMNKTNSKLGIKSVGRTCPVECRFDKKWNYC
;
A
#
# COMPACT_ATOMS: atom_id res chain seq x y z
N MET A 1 -11.34 -0.58 9.06
CA MET A 1 -10.58 0.51 8.40
C MET A 1 -10.49 1.68 9.35
N ARG A 2 -9.29 2.24 9.53
CA ARG A 2 -9.09 3.49 10.26
C ARG A 2 -8.76 4.60 9.30
N ILE A 3 -9.39 5.75 9.47
CA ILE A 3 -9.17 6.95 8.67
C ILE A 3 -8.57 8.00 9.60
N TYR A 4 -7.31 8.36 9.35
CA TYR A 4 -6.66 9.43 10.08
C TYR A 4 -6.91 10.77 9.39
N HIS A 5 -7.29 11.80 10.14
CA HIS A 5 -7.63 13.10 9.59
C HIS A 5 -7.17 14.26 10.50
N ASP A 6 -7.04 15.44 9.92
CA ASP A 6 -6.92 16.71 10.66
C ASP A 6 -8.26 17.46 10.64
N ASP A 7 -8.24 18.76 10.96
CA ASP A 7 -9.45 19.59 10.99
C ASP A 7 -9.94 20.04 9.60
N SER A 8 -9.23 19.70 8.52
CA SER A 8 -9.65 20.03 7.14
C SER A 8 -10.77 19.13 6.61
N ILE A 9 -11.05 18.01 7.28
CA ILE A 9 -12.14 17.09 6.92
C ILE A 9 -13.51 17.75 7.08
N ASP A 10 -14.43 17.46 6.17
CA ASP A 10 -15.85 17.78 6.38
C ASP A 10 -16.42 16.88 7.49
N LYS A 11 -16.65 17.45 8.68
CA LYS A 11 -17.14 16.73 9.85
C LYS A 11 -18.49 16.05 9.62
N SER A 12 -19.28 16.46 8.63
CA SER A 12 -20.56 15.80 8.29
C SER A 12 -20.38 14.36 7.83
N ILE A 13 -19.20 14.00 7.28
CA ILE A 13 -18.92 12.66 6.80
C ILE A 13 -18.59 11.69 7.94
N ILE A 14 -18.10 12.19 9.07
CA ILE A 14 -17.63 11.36 10.18
C ILE A 14 -18.79 10.54 10.74
N CYS A 15 -19.83 11.16 11.31
CA CYS A 15 -20.97 10.39 11.82
C CYS A 15 -21.69 9.62 10.72
N LYS A 16 -21.80 10.16 9.49
CA LYS A 16 -22.41 9.41 8.39
C LYS A 16 -21.83 8.00 8.25
N TYR A 17 -20.51 7.85 8.34
CA TYR A 17 -19.85 6.57 8.21
C TYR A 17 -19.64 5.84 9.54
N GLU A 18 -19.22 6.53 10.61
CA GLU A 18 -19.03 5.88 11.91
C GLU A 18 -20.35 5.42 12.52
N CYS A 19 -21.41 6.22 12.45
CA CYS A 19 -22.70 5.87 13.03
C CYS A 19 -23.34 4.67 12.29
N THR A 20 -23.09 4.54 10.97
CA THR A 20 -23.60 3.44 10.15
C THR A 20 -22.73 2.18 10.21
N TYR A 21 -21.40 2.35 10.32
CA TYR A 21 -20.41 1.27 10.20
C TYR A 21 -19.44 1.26 11.39
N SER A 22 -19.93 1.51 12.60
CA SER A 22 -19.14 1.73 13.82
C SER A 22 -18.16 0.62 14.17
N THR A 23 -18.44 -0.62 13.77
CA THR A 23 -17.56 -1.78 13.99
C THR A 23 -16.50 -1.95 12.90
N ARG A 24 -16.60 -1.22 11.78
CA ARG A 24 -15.76 -1.37 10.59
C ARG A 24 -15.01 -0.12 10.20
N ILE A 25 -15.51 1.07 10.53
CA ILE A 25 -14.91 2.36 10.19
C ILE A 25 -14.72 3.15 11.48
N GLN A 26 -13.52 3.67 11.65
CA GLN A 26 -13.16 4.56 12.75
C GLN A 26 -12.37 5.74 12.18
N PHE A 27 -12.81 6.95 12.50
CA PHE A 27 -12.10 8.18 12.24
C PHE A 27 -11.26 8.53 13.46
N CYS A 28 -9.99 8.83 13.21
CA CYS A 28 -9.00 9.14 14.23
C CYS A 28 -8.44 10.53 13.95
N SER A 29 -8.79 11.50 14.78
CA SER A 29 -8.20 12.84 14.69
C SER A 29 -6.73 12.79 15.07
N ILE A 30 -5.84 13.24 14.18
CA ILE A 30 -4.41 13.29 14.47
C ILE A 30 -4.04 14.34 15.54
N ASN A 31 -4.93 15.30 15.78
CA ASN A 31 -4.79 16.30 16.85
C ASN A 31 -4.94 15.69 18.25
N GLU A 32 -5.60 14.53 18.37
CA GLU A 32 -5.83 13.84 19.64
C GLU A 32 -4.71 12.85 20.00
N LEU A 33 -3.77 12.61 19.07
CA LEU A 33 -2.66 11.68 19.26
C LEU A 33 -1.54 12.35 20.06
N LYS A 34 -1.48 12.05 21.36
CA LYS A 34 -0.54 12.68 22.31
C LYS A 34 0.91 12.20 22.21
N LEU A 35 1.17 11.07 21.54
CA LEU A 35 2.50 10.45 21.49
C LEU A 35 3.49 11.25 20.63
N TYR A 36 3.03 11.84 19.53
CA TYR A 36 3.84 12.62 18.60
C TYR A 36 3.01 13.72 17.96
N ASN A 37 3.65 14.85 17.61
CA ASN A 37 2.98 15.93 16.90
C ASN A 37 2.81 15.62 15.41
N PHE A 38 1.86 14.75 15.08
CA PHE A 38 1.58 14.32 13.69
C PHE A 38 1.06 15.43 12.77
N THR A 39 0.61 16.56 13.32
CA THR A 39 0.21 17.75 12.55
C THR A 39 1.37 18.38 11.78
N SER A 40 2.60 18.17 12.25
CA SER A 40 3.82 18.68 11.60
C SER A 40 4.31 17.83 10.43
N TYR A 41 3.68 16.66 10.21
CA TYR A 41 4.04 15.71 9.16
C TYR A 41 3.04 15.76 8.00
N ASN A 42 3.48 15.36 6.81
CA ASN A 42 2.59 15.17 5.67
C ASN A 42 1.53 14.08 5.98
N GLY A 43 0.27 14.30 5.60
CA GLY A 43 -0.83 13.35 5.82
C GLY A 43 -0.60 11.96 5.24
N MET A 44 0.25 11.84 4.20
CA MET A 44 0.67 10.53 3.70
C MET A 44 1.36 9.68 4.77
N TYR A 45 2.01 10.29 5.77
CA TYR A 45 2.64 9.56 6.87
C TYR A 45 1.66 9.08 7.95
N TRP A 46 0.40 9.49 7.93
CA TRP A 46 -0.57 9.06 8.94
C TRP A 46 -0.95 7.57 8.79
N ARG A 47 -0.76 6.98 7.60
CA ARG A 47 -0.92 5.54 7.34
C ARG A 47 -0.05 4.65 8.24
N TRP A 48 0.97 5.23 8.87
CA TRP A 48 1.92 4.55 9.75
C TRP A 48 1.53 4.53 11.22
N ILE A 49 0.60 5.38 11.65
CA ILE A 49 0.17 5.49 13.06
C ILE A 49 -0.27 4.13 13.64
N PRO A 50 -0.98 3.24 12.90
CA PRO A 50 -1.35 1.92 13.42
C PRO A 50 -0.17 1.02 13.82
N LEU A 51 1.06 1.28 13.36
CA LEU A 51 2.23 0.49 13.75
C LEU A 51 2.49 0.48 15.26
N MET A 52 2.04 1.53 15.96
CA MET A 52 2.17 1.66 17.42
C MET A 52 0.95 1.21 18.21
N ASP A 53 -0.06 0.71 17.51
CA ASP A 53 -1.22 0.16 18.20
C ASP A 53 -1.01 -1.32 18.53
N ASN A 54 -0.92 -1.61 19.82
CA ASN A 54 -0.80 -2.96 20.35
C ASN A 54 -2.03 -3.85 20.04
N PHE A 55 -3.18 -3.26 19.72
CA PHE A 55 -4.41 -3.98 19.33
C PHE A 55 -4.50 -4.25 17.82
N VAL A 56 -3.60 -3.69 17.01
CA VAL A 56 -3.56 -3.98 15.57
C VAL A 56 -2.71 -5.23 15.37
N ASP A 57 -3.29 -6.30 14.83
CA ASP A 57 -2.57 -7.56 14.51
C ASP A 57 -2.01 -7.60 13.09
N TYR A 58 -2.73 -6.97 12.17
CA TYR A 58 -2.40 -6.85 10.77
C TYR A 58 -2.73 -5.43 10.32
N LEU A 59 -1.79 -4.83 9.61
CA LEU A 59 -1.92 -3.54 8.97
C LEU A 59 -1.84 -3.75 7.46
N GLN A 60 -2.72 -3.10 6.73
CA GLN A 60 -2.64 -2.97 5.28
C GLN A 60 -2.76 -1.48 4.96
N SER A 61 -1.73 -0.93 4.33
CA SER A 61 -1.71 0.44 3.88
C SER A 61 -2.33 0.52 2.50
N ARG A 62 -3.31 1.42 2.33
CA ARG A 62 -4.11 1.58 1.11
C ARG A 62 -4.44 3.04 0.87
N ASP A 63 -4.43 3.44 -0.39
CA ASP A 63 -5.00 4.71 -0.79
C ASP A 63 -6.52 4.54 -0.95
N ILE A 64 -7.29 5.50 -0.42
CA ILE A 64 -8.75 5.37 -0.28
C ILE A 64 -9.50 5.47 -1.62
N ASP A 65 -8.84 6.01 -2.64
CA ASP A 65 -9.32 6.14 -4.02
C ASP A 65 -9.01 4.91 -4.89
N SER A 66 -8.51 3.84 -4.28
CA SER A 66 -8.14 2.60 -4.95
C SER A 66 -9.14 1.49 -4.69
N TRP A 67 -9.66 0.90 -5.77
CA TRP A 67 -10.62 -0.21 -5.69
C TRP A 67 -9.94 -1.50 -5.23
N ILE A 68 -10.65 -2.30 -4.44
CA ILE A 68 -10.20 -3.66 -4.10
C ILE A 68 -10.67 -4.58 -5.23
N VAL A 69 -9.71 -5.22 -5.88
CA VAL A 69 -9.96 -6.16 -6.98
C VAL A 69 -9.71 -7.59 -6.50
N GLU A 70 -10.35 -8.57 -7.10
CA GLU A 70 -10.21 -10.00 -6.73
C GLU A 70 -8.74 -10.46 -6.69
N ARG A 71 -7.93 -9.93 -7.62
CA ARG A 71 -6.49 -10.17 -7.66
C ARG A 71 -5.76 -9.76 -6.39
N GLU A 72 -6.11 -8.62 -5.81
CA GLU A 72 -5.54 -8.15 -4.56
C GLU A 72 -5.96 -9.04 -3.40
N TYR A 73 -7.26 -9.38 -3.34
CA TYR A 73 -7.80 -10.27 -2.32
C TYR A 73 -7.01 -11.59 -2.25
N GLN A 74 -6.76 -12.22 -3.40
CA GLN A 74 -6.05 -13.50 -3.46
C GLN A 74 -4.62 -13.42 -2.93
N VAL A 75 -3.86 -12.38 -3.32
CA VAL A 75 -2.47 -12.23 -2.86
C VAL A 75 -2.38 -11.83 -1.38
N VAL A 76 -3.39 -11.12 -0.86
CA VAL A 76 -3.50 -10.79 0.57
C VAL A 76 -3.83 -12.05 1.38
N ILE A 77 -4.77 -12.88 0.94
CA ILE A 77 -5.08 -14.17 1.59
C ILE A 77 -3.85 -15.08 1.60
N GLU A 78 -3.10 -15.11 0.50
CA GLU A 78 -1.86 -15.87 0.44
C GLU A 78 -0.84 -15.37 1.49
N TRP A 79 -0.64 -14.06 1.58
CA TRP A 79 0.24 -13.48 2.59
C TRP A 79 -0.22 -13.74 4.03
N LEU A 80 -1.52 -13.60 4.30
CA LEU A 80 -2.11 -13.90 5.61
C LEU A 80 -1.90 -15.36 6.01
N SER A 81 -1.87 -16.28 5.06
CA SER A 81 -1.61 -17.70 5.29
C SER A 81 -0.11 -18.05 5.38
N SER A 82 0.77 -17.10 5.05
CA SER A 82 2.22 -17.31 5.06
C SER A 82 2.88 -17.05 6.42
N LYS A 83 4.18 -17.37 6.53
CA LYS A 83 5.01 -17.03 7.69
C LYS A 83 5.59 -15.61 7.66
N PHE A 84 5.44 -14.88 6.56
CA PHE A 84 6.14 -13.60 6.35
C PHE A 84 5.48 -12.47 7.13
N SER A 85 6.28 -11.64 7.78
CA SER A 85 5.76 -10.50 8.55
C SER A 85 5.35 -9.34 7.65
N PHE A 86 5.95 -9.21 6.46
CA PHE A 86 5.71 -8.09 5.56
C PHE A 86 5.18 -8.56 4.19
N HIS A 87 4.38 -7.72 3.54
CA HIS A 87 3.85 -7.93 2.19
C HIS A 87 4.07 -6.68 1.36
N ALA A 88 4.52 -6.83 0.12
CA ALA A 88 4.52 -5.77 -0.88
C ALA A 88 3.84 -6.25 -2.17
N ILE A 89 3.16 -5.34 -2.86
CA ILE A 89 2.43 -5.63 -4.10
C ILE A 89 2.88 -4.66 -5.20
N ARG A 90 3.28 -5.18 -6.37
CA ARG A 90 3.73 -4.41 -7.55
C ARG A 90 3.11 -4.97 -8.84
N ASP A 91 1.96 -4.43 -9.22
CA ASP A 91 1.12 -4.99 -10.30
C ASP A 91 1.08 -4.15 -11.60
N HIS A 92 1.84 -3.04 -11.68
CA HIS A 92 1.82 -2.13 -12.84
C HIS A 92 3.24 -1.69 -13.24
N PRO A 93 3.53 -1.34 -14.52
CA PRO A 93 4.85 -0.83 -14.94
C PRO A 93 5.31 0.46 -14.25
N PHE A 94 4.43 1.14 -13.51
CA PHE A 94 4.81 2.31 -12.71
C PHE A 94 5.01 1.97 -11.22
N HIS A 95 4.89 0.69 -10.85
CA HIS A 95 5.12 0.20 -9.50
C HIS A 95 6.60 -0.16 -9.29
N TYR A 96 7.50 0.75 -9.65
CA TYR A 96 8.96 0.53 -9.69
C TYR A 96 9.69 0.89 -8.37
N PHE A 97 8.96 1.12 -7.29
CA PHE A 97 9.55 1.23 -5.95
C PHE A 97 9.53 -0.13 -5.25
N PRO A 98 10.51 -0.44 -4.38
CA PRO A 98 10.53 -1.71 -3.66
C PRO A 98 9.29 -1.90 -2.77
N ILE A 99 8.79 -0.81 -2.18
CA ILE A 99 7.56 -0.75 -1.41
C ILE A 99 6.76 0.45 -1.92
N LEU A 100 5.50 0.27 -2.24
CA LEU A 100 4.58 1.33 -2.64
C LEU A 100 3.75 1.82 -1.46
N GLY A 101 3.55 3.13 -1.29
CA GLY A 101 2.87 3.76 -0.17
C GLY A 101 1.51 3.13 0.13
N GLY A 102 0.69 2.92 -0.89
CA GLY A 102 -0.65 2.32 -0.79
C GLY A 102 -0.72 0.80 -1.01
N LEU A 103 0.42 0.09 -1.06
CA LEU A 103 0.45 -1.33 -1.45
C LEU A 103 1.45 -2.16 -0.64
N TRP A 104 1.36 -2.04 0.69
CA TRP A 104 2.10 -2.88 1.62
C TRP A 104 1.27 -3.27 2.83
N SER A 105 1.68 -4.37 3.46
CA SER A 105 1.05 -4.88 4.68
C SER A 105 2.09 -5.35 5.68
N LEU A 106 1.76 -5.27 6.97
CA LEU A 106 2.59 -5.76 8.07
C LEU A 106 1.74 -6.55 9.06
N ALA A 107 2.17 -7.76 9.37
CA ALA A 107 1.62 -8.60 10.41
C ALA A 107 2.35 -8.29 11.72
N THR A 108 1.95 -7.21 12.37
CA THR A 108 2.54 -6.70 13.61
C THR A 108 2.57 -7.78 14.71
N LYS A 109 1.55 -8.65 14.78
CA LYS A 109 1.52 -9.75 15.75
C LYS A 109 2.63 -10.80 15.56
N ARG A 110 3.18 -10.91 14.33
CA ARG A 110 4.29 -11.83 14.03
C ARG A 110 5.63 -11.25 14.44
N ASN A 111 5.78 -9.92 14.34
CA ASN A 111 7.03 -9.23 14.66
C ASN A 111 6.76 -7.80 15.15
N ARG A 112 6.44 -7.66 16.45
CA ARG A 112 6.22 -6.34 17.08
C ARG A 112 7.48 -5.49 17.11
N SER A 113 8.66 -6.10 17.27
CA SER A 113 9.94 -5.39 17.26
C SER A 113 10.19 -4.70 15.92
N LEU A 114 9.88 -5.36 14.80
CA LEU A 114 9.98 -4.76 13.47
C LEU A 114 9.02 -3.58 13.32
N SER A 115 7.78 -3.70 13.81
CA SER A 115 6.81 -2.60 13.83
C SER A 115 7.37 -1.37 14.56
N SER A 116 7.97 -1.57 15.74
CA SER A 116 8.60 -0.52 16.53
C SER A 116 9.83 0.08 15.86
N GLU A 117 10.65 -0.72 15.20
CA GLU A 117 11.83 -0.22 14.48
C GLU A 117 11.43 0.63 13.27
N ILE A 118 10.48 0.17 12.47
CA ILE A 118 9.93 0.93 11.34
C ILE A 118 9.36 2.26 11.84
N PHE A 119 8.55 2.23 12.89
CA PHE A 119 7.99 3.44 13.48
C PHE A 119 9.06 4.39 14.02
N THR A 120 10.11 3.88 14.67
CA THR A 120 11.23 4.70 15.15
C THR A 120 11.92 5.45 14.01
N ARG A 121 12.11 4.81 12.85
CA ARG A 121 12.64 5.49 11.65
C ARG A 121 11.67 6.57 11.13
N LEU A 122 10.36 6.31 11.21
CA LEU A 122 9.31 7.23 10.75
C LEU A 122 9.09 8.46 11.64
N VAL A 123 9.51 8.44 12.90
CA VAL A 123 9.42 9.64 13.74
C VAL A 123 10.74 10.39 13.83
N ASN A 124 11.80 9.83 13.25
CA ASN A 124 13.12 10.46 13.21
C ASN A 124 13.12 11.62 12.21
N LYS A 125 13.27 12.85 12.74
CA LYS A 125 13.32 14.09 11.97
C LYS A 125 14.51 14.16 10.99
N ASN A 126 15.53 13.32 11.16
CA ASN A 126 16.64 13.23 10.21
C ASN A 126 16.25 12.50 8.91
N PHE A 127 15.15 11.74 8.92
CA PHE A 127 14.74 10.92 7.77
C PHE A 127 13.52 11.48 7.04
N ILE A 128 12.79 12.43 7.64
CA ILE A 128 11.57 13.00 7.08
C ILE A 128 11.67 14.51 7.04
N ARG A 129 11.31 15.10 5.89
CA ARG A 129 11.36 16.55 5.72
C ARG A 129 10.15 17.22 6.39
N PRO A 130 10.31 18.47 6.85
CA PRO A 130 9.19 19.27 7.32
C PRO A 130 8.12 19.45 6.23
N TYR A 131 6.86 19.59 6.66
CA TYR A 131 5.69 19.78 5.79
C TYR A 131 5.87 20.82 4.67
N ASN A 132 6.62 21.90 4.90
CA ASN A 132 6.79 23.00 3.94
C ASN A 132 7.74 22.68 2.77
N ASN A 133 8.48 21.56 2.81
CA ASN A 133 9.51 21.20 1.82
C ASN A 133 9.16 19.93 1.04
N ARG A 134 7.88 19.77 0.69
CA ARG A 134 7.36 18.57 0.03
C ARG A 134 8.08 18.28 -1.29
N ILE A 135 8.43 17.02 -1.48
CA ILE A 135 8.85 16.48 -2.77
C ILE A 135 7.83 15.42 -3.17
N TYR A 136 7.49 15.38 -4.46
CA TYR A 136 6.67 14.32 -5.02
C TYR A 136 7.33 12.95 -4.77
N LEU A 137 6.57 11.92 -4.35
CA LEU A 137 7.05 10.58 -4.01
C LEU A 137 7.98 10.50 -2.77
N GLU A 138 7.96 11.49 -1.88
CA GLU A 138 8.80 11.47 -0.67
C GLU A 138 8.57 10.23 0.20
N ASP A 139 7.32 9.83 0.38
CA ASP A 139 6.94 8.63 1.14
C ASP A 139 7.51 7.36 0.50
N GLN A 140 7.51 7.29 -0.83
CA GLN A 140 8.11 6.21 -1.61
C GLN A 140 9.63 6.14 -1.45
N TYR A 141 10.31 7.28 -1.43
CA TYR A 141 11.74 7.33 -1.17
C TYR A 141 12.06 6.94 0.26
N PHE A 142 11.29 7.41 1.24
CA PHE A 142 11.46 7.02 2.64
C PHE A 142 11.36 5.49 2.79
N LEU A 143 10.30 4.92 2.20
CA LEU A 143 10.06 3.48 2.15
C LEU A 143 11.26 2.71 1.57
N ALA A 144 11.77 3.16 0.42
CA ALA A 144 12.88 2.50 -0.26
C ALA A 144 14.20 2.57 0.53
N HIS A 145 14.51 3.70 1.17
CA HIS A 145 15.80 3.89 1.83
C HIS A 145 15.81 3.41 3.29
N TYR A 146 14.70 3.56 4.01
CA TYR A 146 14.67 3.35 5.46
C TYR A 146 13.86 2.15 5.90
N VAL A 147 12.85 1.71 5.13
CA VAL A 147 11.99 0.57 5.50
C VAL A 147 12.39 -0.69 4.76
N TRP A 148 12.63 -0.61 3.45
CA TRP A 148 12.96 -1.77 2.63
C TRP A 148 14.15 -2.59 3.16
N PRO A 149 15.28 -1.99 3.60
CA PRO A 149 16.39 -2.77 4.16
C PRO A 149 16.02 -3.59 5.41
N LEU A 150 14.98 -3.21 6.15
CA LEU A 150 14.49 -3.93 7.33
C LEU A 150 13.63 -5.14 6.98
N VAL A 151 12.80 -4.98 5.96
CA VAL A 151 11.73 -5.94 5.67
C VAL A 151 12.08 -6.91 4.56
N GLN A 152 13.08 -6.59 3.72
CA GLN A 152 13.38 -7.34 2.49
C GLN A 152 13.70 -8.82 2.70
N SER A 153 14.11 -9.27 3.89
CA SER A 153 14.37 -10.68 4.21
C SER A 153 13.17 -11.41 4.82
N GLN A 154 12.15 -10.68 5.27
CA GLN A 154 10.93 -11.22 5.90
C GLN A 154 9.66 -10.86 5.12
N SER A 155 9.79 -10.67 3.81
CA SER A 155 8.71 -10.24 2.93
C SER A 155 8.20 -11.37 2.03
N LEU A 156 6.87 -11.43 1.85
CA LEU A 156 6.26 -12.02 0.66
C LEU A 156 5.97 -10.89 -0.32
N ILE A 157 6.36 -11.04 -1.58
CA ILE A 157 6.24 -9.97 -2.57
C ILE A 157 5.55 -10.51 -3.80
N HIS A 158 4.44 -9.87 -4.19
CA HIS A 158 3.76 -10.18 -5.44
C HIS A 158 4.11 -9.13 -6.48
N ASP A 159 4.68 -9.57 -7.59
CA ASP A 159 5.28 -8.67 -8.57
C ASP A 159 5.08 -9.15 -10.01
N SER A 160 4.50 -8.29 -10.83
CA SER A 160 4.21 -8.54 -12.25
C SER A 160 5.32 -8.07 -13.19
N TYR A 161 6.20 -7.17 -12.75
CA TYR A 161 7.13 -6.46 -13.64
C TYR A 161 8.58 -6.44 -13.18
N TYR A 162 8.83 -6.41 -11.88
CA TYR A 162 10.12 -6.10 -11.27
C TYR A 162 10.67 -7.26 -10.42
N CYS A 163 10.18 -8.48 -10.68
CA CYS A 163 10.48 -9.68 -9.87
C CYS A 163 11.97 -10.09 -9.86
N LYS A 164 12.80 -9.51 -10.74
CA LYS A 164 14.26 -9.72 -10.81
C LYS A 164 15.08 -8.51 -10.36
N GLU A 165 14.48 -7.34 -10.25
CA GLU A 165 15.21 -6.10 -9.95
C GLU A 165 15.47 -5.93 -8.46
N PHE A 166 14.47 -6.27 -7.64
CA PHE A 166 14.61 -6.16 -6.19
C PHE A 166 15.21 -7.44 -5.62
N GLN A 167 16.51 -7.40 -5.31
CA GLN A 167 17.16 -8.46 -4.55
C GLN A 167 16.52 -8.53 -3.16
N SER A 168 15.64 -9.50 -2.97
CA SER A 168 14.99 -9.79 -1.70
C SER A 168 15.45 -11.16 -1.22
N GLN A 169 15.82 -11.26 0.06
CA GLN A 169 16.00 -12.56 0.72
C GLN A 169 14.66 -13.18 1.14
N GLY A 170 13.56 -12.43 1.00
CA GLY A 170 12.19 -12.91 1.12
C GLY A 170 11.74 -13.70 -0.12
N LEU A 171 10.45 -14.01 -0.17
CA LEU A 171 9.85 -14.75 -1.28
C LEU A 171 9.21 -13.78 -2.28
N ILE A 172 9.68 -13.79 -3.51
CA ILE A 172 9.04 -13.08 -4.63
C ILE A 172 8.21 -14.09 -5.42
N LYS A 173 6.94 -13.76 -5.65
CA LYS A 173 5.99 -14.55 -6.44
C LYS A 173 5.42 -13.72 -7.58
N ALA A 174 5.20 -14.40 -8.69
CA ALA A 174 4.26 -13.94 -9.69
C ALA A 174 2.85 -13.92 -9.10
N PHE A 175 2.00 -13.04 -9.61
CA PHE A 175 0.60 -13.08 -9.26
C PHE A 175 -0.10 -14.33 -9.82
N PRO A 176 -1.05 -14.91 -9.08
CA PRO A 176 -1.67 -16.19 -9.43
C PRO A 176 -2.69 -16.12 -10.58
N ASN A 177 -3.03 -14.93 -11.08
CA ASN A 177 -4.12 -14.73 -12.05
C ASN A 177 -3.68 -13.84 -13.22
N GLN A 178 -4.37 -13.96 -14.35
CA GLN A 178 -4.19 -13.05 -15.48
C GLN A 178 -4.98 -11.75 -15.23
N ARG A 179 -4.46 -10.60 -15.68
CA ARG A 179 -5.27 -9.38 -15.75
C ARG A 179 -6.20 -9.43 -16.97
N PRO A 180 -7.46 -8.98 -16.84
CA PRO A 180 -8.38 -8.95 -17.97
C PRO A 180 -7.99 -7.91 -19.03
N ASN A 181 -7.32 -6.82 -18.62
CA ASN A 181 -6.76 -5.79 -19.48
C ASN A 181 -5.61 -5.05 -18.76
N THR A 182 -4.98 -4.09 -19.43
CA THR A 182 -3.85 -3.31 -18.89
C THR A 182 -4.24 -2.33 -17.79
N GLU A 183 -5.51 -1.95 -17.70
CA GLU A 183 -6.05 -1.00 -16.72
C GLU A 183 -6.47 -1.69 -15.41
N CYS A 184 -6.73 -3.00 -15.44
CA CYS A 184 -7.19 -3.77 -14.29
C CYS A 184 -6.03 -4.30 -13.44
N PHE A 185 -5.37 -3.40 -12.72
CA PHE A 185 -4.25 -3.70 -11.81
C PHE A 185 -4.58 -3.30 -10.35
N VAL A 186 -3.86 -3.86 -9.38
CA VAL A 186 -4.03 -3.53 -7.96
C VAL A 186 -3.69 -2.06 -7.70
N SER A 187 -4.54 -1.34 -6.95
CA SER A 187 -4.45 0.12 -6.66
C SER A 187 -4.93 1.05 -7.78
N CYS A 188 -5.62 0.54 -8.78
CA CYS A 188 -6.24 1.40 -9.76
C CYS A 188 -7.42 2.21 -9.17
N SER A 189 -7.67 3.38 -9.74
CA SER A 189 -8.88 4.17 -9.47
C SER A 189 -9.91 3.91 -10.58
N ASN A 190 -11.11 3.45 -10.22
CA ASN A 190 -12.21 3.16 -11.16
C ASN A 190 -11.83 2.22 -12.32
N CYS A 191 -11.10 1.15 -12.06
CA CYS A 191 -10.73 0.16 -13.07
C CYS A 191 -11.48 -1.17 -12.91
N CYS A 192 -11.29 -2.07 -13.87
CA CYS A 192 -11.94 -3.40 -13.93
C CYS A 192 -13.46 -3.42 -14.18
N GLU A 193 -14.18 -2.29 -14.09
CA GLU A 193 -15.63 -2.24 -14.35
C GLU A 193 -16.04 -2.21 -15.84
N TYR A 194 -15.12 -1.97 -16.77
CA TYR A 194 -15.49 -1.83 -18.19
C TYR A 194 -15.11 -3.06 -19.03
N THR A 195 -16.02 -4.04 -19.07
CA THR A 195 -16.28 -4.74 -20.32
C THR A 195 -17.36 -3.95 -21.07
N MET A 196 -17.00 -3.42 -22.23
CA MET A 196 -17.85 -2.76 -23.23
C MET A 196 -18.27 -1.30 -22.94
N ASN A 197 -17.98 -0.42 -23.91
CA ASN A 197 -18.55 0.91 -24.12
C ASN A 197 -18.14 2.07 -23.20
N LYS A 198 -16.96 2.67 -23.44
CA LYS A 198 -16.87 4.07 -23.89
C LYS A 198 -15.45 4.53 -24.21
N THR A 199 -15.36 5.21 -25.33
CA THR A 199 -14.36 6.23 -25.67
C THR A 199 -14.31 7.31 -24.58
N ASN A 200 -13.10 7.80 -24.28
CA ASN A 200 -12.75 8.91 -23.37
C ASN A 200 -12.47 8.54 -21.90
N SER A 201 -11.30 7.94 -21.64
CA SER A 201 -10.63 8.06 -20.35
C SER A 201 -10.11 9.51 -20.17
N LYS A 202 -10.94 10.37 -19.58
CA LYS A 202 -10.54 11.71 -19.10
C LYS A 202 -9.85 11.72 -17.73
N LEU A 203 -9.61 10.55 -17.13
CA LEU A 203 -8.76 10.38 -15.96
C LEU A 203 -7.49 9.70 -16.43
N GLY A 204 -6.35 10.39 -16.34
CA GLY A 204 -5.07 10.08 -16.97
C GLY A 204 -4.35 8.82 -16.47
N ILE A 205 -5.04 7.71 -16.27
CA ILE A 205 -4.42 6.39 -16.15
C ILE A 205 -3.93 6.03 -17.55
N LYS A 206 -2.66 6.34 -17.83
CA LYS A 206 -2.02 5.86 -19.06
C LYS A 206 -2.03 4.34 -18.99
N SER A 207 -2.89 3.71 -19.79
CA SER A 207 -2.78 2.29 -20.10
C SER A 207 -1.39 2.07 -20.70
N VAL A 208 -0.41 1.70 -19.87
CA VAL A 208 0.90 1.34 -20.40
C VAL A 208 0.69 -0.07 -20.94
N GLY A 209 0.49 -0.20 -22.26
CA GLY A 209 0.28 -1.47 -22.97
C GLY A 209 1.44 -2.47 -22.87
N ARG A 210 2.30 -2.35 -21.85
CA ARG A 210 3.49 -3.16 -21.64
C ARG A 210 3.09 -4.51 -21.06
N THR A 211 3.44 -5.56 -21.79
CA THR A 211 3.30 -6.95 -21.33
C THR A 211 4.20 -7.24 -20.13
N CYS A 212 3.77 -8.14 -19.26
CA CYS A 212 4.64 -8.66 -18.19
C CYS A 212 5.92 -9.28 -18.74
N PRO A 213 7.09 -9.13 -18.09
CA PRO A 213 8.25 -9.97 -18.36
C PRO A 213 7.92 -11.44 -18.16
N VAL A 214 8.42 -12.31 -19.04
CA VAL A 214 8.07 -13.75 -19.05
C VAL A 214 8.44 -14.42 -17.72
N GLU A 215 9.56 -14.02 -17.15
CA GLU A 215 10.07 -14.47 -15.86
C GLU A 215 9.15 -14.13 -14.69
N CYS A 216 8.39 -13.03 -14.75
CA CYS A 216 7.50 -12.58 -13.68
C CYS A 216 6.06 -13.11 -13.82
N ARG A 217 5.77 -13.89 -14.85
CA ARG A 217 4.45 -14.51 -15.05
C ARG A 217 4.33 -15.84 -14.30
N PHE A 218 3.14 -16.07 -13.75
CA PHE A 218 2.75 -17.39 -13.23
C PHE A 218 2.53 -18.37 -14.38
N ASP A 219 1.64 -18.05 -15.32
CA ASP A 219 1.54 -18.74 -16.61
C ASP A 219 2.30 -17.96 -17.69
N LYS A 220 3.26 -18.62 -18.33
CA LYS A 220 4.12 -18.01 -19.35
C LYS A 220 3.35 -17.53 -20.58
N LYS A 221 2.14 -18.04 -20.82
CA LYS A 221 1.25 -17.65 -21.92
C LYS A 221 0.57 -16.29 -21.70
N TRP A 222 0.54 -15.77 -20.47
CA TRP A 222 -0.15 -14.51 -20.19
C TRP A 222 0.64 -13.30 -20.66
N ASN A 223 0.04 -12.46 -21.49
CA ASN A 223 0.63 -11.17 -21.84
C ASN A 223 0.53 -10.15 -20.69
N TYR A 224 -0.56 -10.24 -19.91
CA TYR A 224 -0.83 -9.41 -18.74
C TYR A 224 -1.03 -10.32 -17.53
N CYS A 225 0.06 -10.51 -16.80
CA CYS A 225 0.03 -10.69 -15.37
C CYS A 225 0.07 -9.28 -14.73
#